data_AF-A0A382TX31-F1
#
_entry.id   AF-A0A382TX31-F1
#
_cell.length_a   1.000
_cell.length_b   1.000
_cell.length_c   1.000
_cell.angle_alpha   90.00
_cell.angle_beta   90.00
_cell.angle_gamma   90.00
#
_symmetry.space_group_name_H-M   'P 1'
#
loop_
_entity.id
_entity.type
_entity.pdbx_description
1 polymer ?
#
loop_
_entity_poly.entity_id
_entity_poly.type
_entity_poly.pdbx_seq_one_letter_code
_entity_poly.pdbx_strand_id
1 'polypeptide(L)'
;MYWVWLIIVVIAIILAIVLLNRFYRKASREVALIRTGLGGQKIITDGGFLALPFLHRVSEVNMKTTRLEVVRSGDKSIITTDRLRVDATVEFYV
;
A
#
# COMPACT_ATOMS: atom_id res chain seq x y z
N MET A 1 31.58 -25.52 -28.46
CA MET A 1 30.21 -25.81 -27.98
C MET A 1 29.95 -25.24 -26.58
N TYR A 2 30.80 -25.50 -25.57
CA TYR A 2 30.58 -25.04 -24.17
C TYR A 2 30.49 -23.52 -23.99
N TRP A 3 31.26 -22.75 -24.76
CA TRP A 3 31.22 -21.29 -24.73
C TRP A 3 29.85 -20.69 -25.09
N VAL A 4 29.10 -21.34 -25.99
CA VAL A 4 27.75 -20.90 -26.38
C VAL A 4 26.78 -21.08 -25.21
N TRP A 5 26.87 -22.20 -24.48
CA TRP A 5 26.08 -22.43 -23.27
C TRP A 5 26.41 -21.43 -22.17
N LEU A 6 27.68 -21.09 -21.98
CA LEU A 6 28.11 -20.09 -21.01
C LEU A 6 27.51 -18.72 -21.34
N ILE A 7 27.52 -18.32 -22.61
CA ILE A 7 26.91 -17.07 -23.07
C ILE A 7 25.39 -17.06 -22.82
N ILE A 8 24.69 -18.16 -23.12
CA ILE A 8 23.25 -18.28 -22.87
C ILE A 8 22.92 -18.13 -21.38
N VAL A 9 23.69 -18.79 -20.51
CA VAL A 9 23.50 -18.69 -19.05
C VAL A 9 23.72 -17.27 -18.56
N VAL A 10 24.76 -16.59 -19.03
CA VAL A 10 25.02 -15.19 -18.67
C VAL A 10 23.87 -14.29 -19.10
N ILE A 11 23.37 -14.45 -20.33
CA ILE A 11 22.23 -13.69 -20.84
C ILE A 11 20.97 -13.95 -20.00
N ALA A 12 20.69 -15.20 -19.64
CA ALA A 12 19.54 -15.56 -18.82
C ALA A 12 19.61 -14.93 -17.42
N ILE A 13 20.80 -14.90 -16.79
CA ILE A 13 21.01 -14.25 -15.49
C ILE A 13 20.75 -12.75 -15.59
N ILE A 14 21.29 -12.09 -16.62
CA ILE A 14 21.06 -10.66 -16.85
C ILE A 14 19.57 -10.38 -17.02
N LEU A 15 18.87 -11.20 -17.80
CA LEU A 15 17.43 -11.06 -18.01
C LEU A 15 16.65 -11.20 -16.70
N ALA A 16 17.00 -12.17 -15.86
CA ALA A 16 16.38 -12.39 -14.56
C ALA A 16 16.60 -11.21 -13.60
N ILE A 17 17.82 -10.63 -13.57
CA ILE A 17 18.14 -9.45 -12.77
C ILE A 17 17.30 -8.25 -13.21
N VAL A 18 17.20 -8.01 -14.53
CA VAL A 18 16.39 -6.91 -15.08
C VAL A 18 14.90 -7.11 -14.74
N LEU A 19 14.40 -8.35 -14.84
CA LEU A 19 13.03 -8.70 -14.51
C LEU A 19 12.73 -8.43 -13.02
N LEU A 20 13.62 -8.88 -12.13
CA LEU A 20 13.52 -8.64 -10.70
C LEU A 20 13.55 -7.14 -10.41
N ASN A 21 14.49 -6.39 -10.97
CA ASN A 21 14.58 -4.95 -10.72
C ASN A 21 13.33 -4.19 -11.18
N ARG A 22 12.71 -4.61 -12.29
CA ARG A 22 11.53 -3.93 -12.86
C ARG A 22 10.23 -4.27 -12.13
N PHE A 23 10.09 -5.50 -11.64
CA PHE A 23 8.82 -6.01 -11.12
C PHE A 23 8.82 -6.32 -9.63
N TYR A 24 9.97 -6.31 -8.96
CA TYR A 24 10.03 -6.47 -7.52
C TYR A 24 9.60 -5.17 -6.83
N ARG A 25 8.48 -5.25 -6.11
CA ARG A 25 7.99 -4.16 -5.27
C ARG A 25 8.24 -4.52 -3.82
N LYS A 26 8.89 -3.62 -3.09
CA LYS A 26 9.18 -3.78 -1.66
C LYS A 26 8.20 -2.90 -0.87
N ALA A 27 7.53 -3.48 0.12
CA ALA A 27 6.72 -2.74 1.06
C ALA A 27 7.63 -1.95 2.03
N SER A 28 7.16 -0.79 2.45
CA SER A 28 7.78 -0.01 3.52
C SER A 28 7.00 -0.22 4.81
N ARG A 29 7.63 -0.05 5.97
CA ARG A 29 6.94 -0.19 7.28
C ARG A 29 5.73 0.72 7.45
N GLU A 30 5.68 1.82 6.72
CA GLU A 30 4.60 2.81 6.78
C GLU A 30 3.51 2.57 5.72
N VAL A 31 3.75 1.68 4.76
CA VAL A 31 2.90 1.50 3.58
C VAL A 31 2.64 0.02 3.34
N ALA A 32 1.40 -0.39 3.56
CA ALA A 32 0.96 -1.73 3.20
C ALA A 32 0.73 -1.82 1.69
N LEU A 33 1.23 -2.88 1.07
CA LEU A 33 0.99 -3.17 -0.34
C LEU A 33 -0.10 -4.23 -0.47
N ILE A 34 -1.15 -3.91 -1.22
CA ILE A 34 -2.23 -4.82 -1.55
C ILE A 34 -2.02 -5.29 -2.99
N ARG A 35 -1.75 -6.58 -3.16
CA ARG A 35 -1.72 -7.24 -4.47
C ARG A 35 -3.11 -7.82 -4.74
N THR A 36 -3.77 -7.35 -5.79
CA THR A 36 -5.03 -7.90 -6.30
C THR A 36 -4.82 -8.49 -7.69
N GLY A 37 -5.49 -9.57 -8.05
CA GLY A 37 -5.41 -10.17 -9.39
C GLY A 37 -5.37 -11.70 -9.37
N LEU A 38 -4.56 -12.28 -10.27
CA LEU A 38 -4.51 -13.73 -10.46
C LEU A 38 -3.91 -14.43 -9.22
N GLY A 39 -4.71 -15.22 -8.51
CA GLY A 39 -4.36 -15.82 -7.22
C GLY A 39 -4.96 -15.13 -5.98
N GLY A 40 -5.84 -14.14 -6.18
CA GLY A 40 -6.62 -13.50 -5.12
C GLY A 40 -6.03 -12.19 -4.60
N GLN A 41 -6.57 -11.71 -3.48
CA GLN A 41 -6.08 -10.52 -2.77
C GLN A 41 -5.08 -10.95 -1.69
N LYS A 42 -3.84 -10.44 -1.77
CA LYS A 42 -2.83 -10.63 -0.74
C LYS A 42 -2.41 -9.27 -0.19
N ILE A 43 -2.43 -9.13 1.13
CA ILE A 43 -1.98 -7.94 1.84
C ILE A 43 -0.59 -8.25 2.37
N ILE A 44 0.38 -7.39 2.03
CA ILE A 44 1.77 -7.49 2.47
C ILE A 44 2.09 -6.22 3.25
N THR A 45 2.20 -6.37 4.58
CA THR A 45 2.55 -5.27 5.49
C THR A 45 4.05 -5.13 5.67
N ASP A 46 4.80 -6.23 5.52
CA ASP A 46 6.26 -6.25 5.58
C ASP A 46 6.81 -7.26 4.55
N GLY A 47 7.95 -6.93 3.93
CA GLY A 47 8.59 -7.72 2.88
C GLY A 47 8.43 -7.17 1.46
N GLY A 48 8.55 -8.03 0.45
CA GLY A 48 8.44 -7.67 -0.96
C GLY A 48 7.89 -8.81 -1.80
N PHE A 49 7.41 -8.47 -3.00
CA PHE A 49 6.88 -9.47 -3.92
C PHE A 49 7.11 -9.09 -5.37
N LEU A 50 7.10 -10.10 -6.24
CA LEU A 50 7.09 -9.94 -7.68
C LEU A 50 5.68 -9.57 -8.15
N ALA A 51 5.53 -8.33 -8.63
CA ALA A 51 4.30 -7.78 -9.15
C ALA A 51 4.36 -7.67 -10.68
N LEU A 52 3.81 -8.68 -11.37
CA LEU A 52 3.63 -8.60 -12.82
C LEU A 52 2.42 -7.69 -13.14
N PRO A 53 2.59 -6.55 -13.82
CA PRO A 53 1.54 -5.53 -13.98
C PRO A 53 0.36 -6.00 -14.85
N PHE A 54 0.58 -7.01 -15.70
CA PHE A 54 -0.47 -7.58 -16.55
C PHE A 54 -1.42 -8.50 -15.77
N LEU A 55 -0.95 -9.10 -14.68
CA LEU A 55 -1.70 -10.09 -13.89
C LEU A 55 -2.12 -9.58 -12.51
N HIS A 56 -1.46 -8.54 -12.01
CA HIS A 56 -1.66 -8.02 -10.66
C HIS A 56 -1.74 -6.50 -10.67
N ARG A 57 -2.69 -5.99 -9.90
CA ARG A 57 -2.77 -4.59 -9.51
C ARG A 57 -2.19 -4.43 -8.11
N VAL A 58 -1.26 -3.50 -7.97
CA VAL A 58 -0.66 -3.14 -6.68
C VAL A 58 -1.27 -1.83 -6.23
N SER A 59 -1.85 -1.83 -5.03
CA SER A 59 -2.38 -0.64 -4.38
C SER A 59 -1.64 -0.41 -3.07
N GLU A 60 -1.29 0.84 -2.81
CA GLU A 60 -0.55 1.24 -1.62
C GLU A 60 -1.52 1.88 -0.63
N VAL A 61 -1.48 1.44 0.63
CA VAL A 61 -2.29 2.01 1.71
C VAL A 61 -1.36 2.48 2.82
N ASN A 62 -1.51 3.75 3.20
CA ASN A 62 -0.74 4.36 4.28
C ASN A 62 -1.22 3.80 5.63
N MET A 63 -0.29 3.27 6.42
CA MET A 63 -0.54 2.71 7.75
C MET A 63 -0.22 3.72 8.87
N LYS A 64 0.04 4.99 8.53
CA LYS A 64 0.20 6.07 9.52
C LYS A 64 -1.14 6.38 10.17
N THR A 65 -1.09 6.64 11.48
CA THR A 65 -2.23 7.14 12.24
C THR A 65 -2.66 8.48 11.64
N THR A 66 -3.86 8.52 11.07
CA THR A 66 -4.41 9.74 10.49
C THR A 66 -5.17 10.47 11.57
N ARG A 67 -4.79 11.74 11.82
CA ARG A 67 -5.51 12.63 12.73
C ARG A 67 -6.73 13.18 12.00
N LEU A 68 -7.92 12.75 12.41
CA LEU A 68 -9.17 13.24 11.86
C LEU A 68 -9.77 14.24 12.85
N GLU A 69 -9.67 15.52 12.51
CA GLU A 69 -10.22 16.61 13.31
C GLU A 69 -11.66 16.88 12.87
N VAL A 70 -12.63 16.65 13.76
CA VAL A 70 -14.05 16.94 13.52
C VAL A 70 -14.45 18.11 14.39
N VAL A 71 -14.58 19.28 13.77
CA VAL A 71 -15.08 20.48 14.41
C VAL A 71 -16.60 20.54 14.25
N ARG A 72 -17.33 20.58 15.37
CA ARG A 72 -18.78 20.80 15.42
C ARG A 72 -19.05 22.12 16.12
N SER A 73 -19.22 23.19 15.34
CA SER A 73 -19.52 24.54 15.83
C SER A 73 -20.65 25.19 15.03
N GLY A 74 -21.38 26.10 15.67
CA GLY A 74 -22.42 26.92 15.04
C GLY A 74 -23.62 26.09 14.58
N ASP A 75 -23.92 26.11 13.28
CA ASP A 75 -25.08 25.38 12.73
C ASP A 75 -24.94 23.86 12.77
N LYS A 76 -23.71 23.36 12.89
CA LYS A 76 -23.39 21.94 13.05
C LYS A 76 -23.09 21.55 14.51
N SER A 77 -23.43 22.42 15.47
CA SER A 77 -23.26 22.19 16.91
C SER A 77 -24.08 21.00 17.40
N ILE A 78 -23.63 20.42 18.51
CA ILE A 78 -24.30 19.28 19.14
C ILE A 78 -25.41 19.84 20.04
N ILE A 79 -26.62 19.29 19.93
CA ILE A 79 -27.74 19.62 20.81
C ILE A 79 -27.73 18.60 21.94
N THR A 80 -27.57 19.06 23.17
CA THR A 80 -27.61 18.21 24.36
C THR A 80 -29.05 17.81 24.71
N THR A 81 -29.23 16.83 25.60
CA THR A 81 -30.55 16.42 26.13
C THR A 81 -31.34 17.60 26.70
N ASP A 82 -30.64 18.57 27.29
CA ASP A 82 -31.21 19.77 27.89
C ASP A 82 -31.45 20.90 26.87
N ARG A 83 -31.37 20.59 25.57
CA ARG A 83 -31.57 21.52 24.45
C ARG A 83 -30.58 22.70 24.39
N LEU A 84 -29.42 22.56 25.01
CA LEU A 84 -28.33 23.54 24.88
C LEU A 84 -27.51 23.23 23.61
N ARG A 85 -27.12 24.28 22.87
CA ARG A 85 -26.16 24.16 21.77
C ARG A 85 -24.75 24.22 22.34
N VAL A 86 -23.99 23.15 22.12
CA VAL A 86 -22.61 23.05 22.57
C VAL A 86 -21.71 22.89 21.36
N ASP A 87 -20.67 23.74 21.31
CA ASP A 87 -19.59 23.65 20.35
C ASP A 87 -18.53 22.69 20.90
N ALA A 88 -18.21 21.66 20.13
CA ALA A 88 -17.25 20.64 20.52
C ALA A 88 -16.29 20.34 19.36
N THR A 89 -15.00 20.25 19.68
CA THR A 89 -13.97 19.74 18.78
C THR A 89 -13.55 18.37 19.28
N VAL A 90 -13.63 17.37 18.41
CA VAL A 90 -13.23 16.00 18.72
C VAL A 90 -12.11 15.59 17.78
N GLU A 91 -11.05 15.03 18.36
CA GLU A 91 -9.92 14.48 17.62
C GLU A 91 -9.98 12.95 17.65
N PHE A 92 -10.06 12.35 16.46
CA PHE A 92 -9.97 10.91 16.31
C PHE A 92 -8.57 10.54 15.77
N TYR A 93 -7.92 9.59 16.42
CA TYR A 93 -6.70 8.94 15.93
C TYR A 93 -7.07 7.56 15.40
N VAL A 94 -6.93 7.35 14.09
CA VAL A 94 -7.30 6.10 13.41
C VAL A 94 -6.11 5.54 12.66
#